data_AF-A0A974BGF8-F1
#
_entry.id   AF-A0A974BGF8-F1
#
_cell.length_a   1.000
_cell.length_b   1.000
_cell.length_c   1.000
_cell.angle_alpha   90.00
_cell.angle_beta   90.00
_cell.angle_gamma   90.00
#
_symmetry.space_group_name_H-M   'P 1'
#
loop_
_entity.id
_entity.type
_entity.pdbx_description
1 polymer ?
#
loop_
_entity_poly.entity_id
_entity_poly.type
_entity_poly.pdbx_seq_one_letter_code
_entity_poly.pdbx_strand_id
1 'polypeptide(L)'
;MEKIYSEHAKTVYKFLYTKTQDSYWAEELTQETFYRAIKSIKSYDGSCKISTWLCQIAKHVLLQELEKKSKYKTESISDDIVSSEYSVEDKLVQVVMNASKYISK
;
A
#
# COMPACT_ATOMS: atom_id res chain seq x y z
N MET A 1 13.03 17.11 -0.85
CA MET A 1 11.83 16.30 -0.55
C MET A 1 10.55 17.13 -0.56
N GLU A 2 10.54 18.33 0.03
CA GLU A 2 9.36 19.19 0.13
C GLU A 2 8.62 19.38 -1.21
N LYS A 3 9.34 19.63 -2.30
CA LYS A 3 8.77 19.71 -3.67
C LYS A 3 8.09 18.41 -4.13
N ILE A 4 8.72 17.26 -3.89
CA ILE A 4 8.15 15.94 -4.23
C ILE A 4 6.86 15.70 -3.44
N TYR A 5 6.85 16.12 -2.17
CA TYR A 5 5.66 16.01 -1.33
C TYR A 5 4.52 16.88 -1.86
N SER A 6 4.76 18.18 -2.09
CA SER A 6 3.72 19.10 -2.57
C SER A 6 3.15 18.70 -3.93
N GLU A 7 3.99 18.15 -4.82
CA GLU A 7 3.58 17.73 -6.16
C GLU A 7 2.82 16.39 -6.18
N HIS A 8 3.10 15.47 -5.24
CA HIS A 8 2.63 14.09 -5.33
C HIS A 8 1.74 13.62 -4.18
N ALA A 9 1.68 14.32 -3.05
CA ALA A 9 0.91 13.89 -1.88
C ALA A 9 -0.56 13.61 -2.21
N LYS A 10 -1.20 14.50 -2.99
CA LYS A 10 -2.60 14.33 -3.41
C LYS A 10 -2.82 13.07 -4.26
N THR A 11 -1.85 12.70 -5.08
CA THR A 11 -1.93 11.51 -5.95
C THR A 11 -1.79 10.24 -5.12
N VAL A 12 -0.80 10.20 -4.23
CA VAL A 12 -0.59 9.07 -3.31
C VAL A 12 -1.79 8.88 -2.39
N TYR A 13 -2.29 9.98 -1.82
CA TYR A 13 -3.50 9.96 -0.99
C TYR A 13 -4.70 9.40 -1.73
N LYS A 14 -5.00 9.90 -2.94
CA LYS A 14 -6.13 9.39 -3.74
C LYS A 14 -5.96 7.91 -4.06
N PHE A 15 -4.75 7.47 -4.42
CA PHE A 15 -4.48 6.06 -4.66
C PHE A 15 -4.81 5.22 -3.42
N LEU A 16 -4.30 5.60 -2.25
CA LEU A 16 -4.55 4.88 -1.00
C LEU A 16 -6.03 4.94 -0.60
N TYR A 17 -6.67 6.11 -0.71
CA TYR A 17 -8.10 6.28 -0.42
C TYR A 17 -8.98 5.38 -1.29
N THR A 18 -8.67 5.22 -2.58
CA THR A 18 -9.45 4.30 -3.42
C THR A 18 -9.35 2.84 -2.98
N LYS A 19 -8.28 2.46 -2.27
CA LYS A 19 -8.05 1.11 -1.75
C LYS A 19 -8.59 0.92 -0.34
N THR A 20 -8.50 1.93 0.51
CA THR A 20 -8.91 1.86 1.91
C THR A 20 -10.36 2.25 2.12
N GLN A 21 -10.90 3.15 1.29
CA GLN A 21 -12.18 3.83 1.49
C GLN A 21 -12.30 4.49 2.89
N ASP A 22 -11.17 4.81 3.49
CA ASP A 22 -11.04 5.40 4.83
C ASP A 22 -10.08 6.59 4.71
N SER A 23 -10.56 7.79 5.01
CA SER A 23 -9.80 9.02 4.86
C SER A 23 -8.66 9.13 5.85
N TYR A 24 -8.90 8.74 7.10
CA TYR A 24 -7.90 8.80 8.17
C TYR A 24 -6.78 7.80 7.87
N TRP A 25 -7.14 6.57 7.52
CA TRP A 25 -6.16 5.55 7.23
C TRP A 25 -5.39 5.86 5.93
N ALA A 26 -6.05 6.42 4.91
CA ALA A 26 -5.35 6.89 3.70
C ALA A 26 -4.34 8.00 3.99
N GLU A 27 -4.67 8.93 4.89
CA GLU A 27 -3.77 10.00 5.31
C GLU A 27 -2.55 9.45 6.06
N GLU A 28 -2.76 8.57 7.03
CA GLU A 28 -1.69 7.88 7.78
C GLU A 28 -0.74 7.11 6.84
N LEU A 29 -1.30 6.28 5.94
CA LEU A 29 -0.51 5.53 4.97
C LEU A 29 0.24 6.46 3.98
N THR A 30 -0.34 7.61 3.65
CA THR A 30 0.33 8.62 2.81
C THR A 30 1.55 9.16 3.54
N GLN A 31 1.40 9.55 4.80
CA GLN A 31 2.52 10.04 5.61
C GLN A 31 3.65 9.01 5.70
N GLU A 32 3.31 7.75 6.02
CA GLU A 32 4.28 6.65 6.09
C GLU A 32 4.95 6.37 4.74
N THR A 33 4.21 6.49 3.63
CA THR A 33 4.77 6.39 2.28
C THR A 33 5.87 7.42 2.06
N PHE A 34 5.61 8.69 2.38
CA PHE A 34 6.60 9.76 2.19
C PHE A 34 7.77 9.65 3.19
N TYR A 35 7.53 9.18 4.41
CA TYR A 35 8.58 8.86 5.36
C TYR A 35 9.55 7.80 4.80
N ARG A 36 9.03 6.69 4.26
CA ARG A 36 9.85 5.67 3.61
C ARG A 36 10.54 6.19 2.35
N ALA A 37 9.85 6.99 1.54
CA ALA A 37 10.42 7.60 0.35
C ALA A 37 11.62 8.49 0.69
N ILE A 38 11.57 9.27 1.77
CA ILE A 38 12.70 10.06 2.26
C ILE A 38 13.91 9.16 2.55
N LYS A 39 13.68 8.03 3.22
CA LYS A 39 14.76 7.09 3.58
C LYS A 39 15.36 6.37 2.37
N SER A 40 14.57 6.13 1.33
CA SER A 40 14.98 5.39 0.13
C SER A 40 15.27 6.25 -1.09
N ILE A 41 15.19 7.59 -0.99
CA ILE A 41 15.33 8.49 -2.15
C ILE A 41 16.68 8.35 -2.87
N LYS A 42 17.75 7.97 -2.15
CA LYS A 42 19.07 7.72 -2.74
C LYS A 42 19.10 6.51 -3.68
N SER A 43 18.14 5.59 -3.54
CA SER A 43 17.99 4.40 -4.36
C SER A 43 17.10 4.63 -5.58
N TYR A 44 16.48 5.81 -5.71
CA TYR A 44 15.72 6.16 -6.89
C TYR A 44 16.66 6.57 -8.02
N ASP A 45 16.66 5.80 -9.11
CA ASP A 45 17.56 5.92 -10.25
C ASP A 45 16.97 6.73 -11.43
N GLY A 46 15.71 7.15 -11.32
CA GLY A 46 15.01 7.88 -12.38
C GLY A 46 14.51 7.00 -13.54
N SER A 47 14.58 5.67 -13.43
CA SER A 47 14.10 4.73 -14.45
C SER A 47 12.58 4.79 -14.69
N CYS A 48 11.82 5.28 -13.71
CA CYS A 48 10.38 5.47 -13.80
C CYS A 48 9.97 6.88 -13.32
N LYS A 49 8.69 7.23 -13.41
CA LYS A 49 8.19 8.51 -12.86
C LYS A 49 8.19 8.43 -11.33
N ILE A 50 8.49 9.55 -10.65
CA ILE A 50 8.41 9.68 -9.19
C ILE A 50 7.03 9.22 -8.67
N SER A 51 5.94 9.58 -9.37
CA SER A 51 4.60 9.14 -8.99
C SER A 51 4.42 7.62 -9.00
N THR A 52 5.03 6.93 -9.98
CA THR A 52 4.99 5.46 -10.08
C THR A 52 5.76 4.84 -8.94
N TRP A 53 6.97 5.34 -8.69
CA TRP A 53 7.81 4.90 -7.59
C TRP A 53 7.14 5.10 -6.22
N LEU A 54 6.53 6.26 -5.98
CA LEU A 54 5.77 6.54 -4.76
C LEU A 54 4.55 5.61 -4.60
N CYS A 55 3.82 5.32 -5.68
CA CYS A 55 2.70 4.37 -5.62
C CYS A 55 3.16 2.94 -5.30
N GLN A 56 4.36 2.55 -5.73
CA GLN A 56 4.95 1.26 -5.35
C GLN A 56 5.26 1.20 -3.86
N ILE A 57 5.87 2.25 -3.30
CA ILE A 57 6.09 2.36 -1.85
C ILE A 57 4.73 2.32 -1.12
N ALA A 58 3.76 3.11 -1.55
CA ALA A 58 2.43 3.18 -0.95
C ALA A 58 1.72 1.82 -0.92
N LYS A 59 1.84 1.06 -2.01
CA LYS A 59 1.32 -0.31 -2.09
C LYS A 59 2.00 -1.23 -1.08
N HIS A 60 3.33 -1.19 -0.97
CA HIS A 60 4.05 -1.99 0.01
C HIS A 60 3.66 -1.61 1.45
N VAL A 61 3.51 -0.33 1.75
CA VAL A 61 3.02 0.16 3.05
C VAL A 61 1.63 -0.40 3.34
N LEU A 62 0.69 -0.25 2.40
CA LEU A 62 -0.67 -0.76 2.55
C LEU A 62 -0.70 -2.28 2.78
N LEU A 63 0.06 -3.06 2.00
CA LEU A 63 0.13 -4.52 2.17
C LEU A 63 0.65 -4.89 3.57
N GLN A 64 1.73 -4.26 4.02
CA GLN A 64 2.26 -4.50 5.37
C GLN A 64 1.26 -4.16 6.46
N GLU A 65 0.53 -3.05 6.34
CA GLU A 65 -0.49 -2.69 7.34
C GLU A 65 -1.71 -3.63 7.29
N LEU A 66 -2.08 -4.14 6.12
CA LEU A 66 -3.11 -5.18 5.99
C LEU A 66 -2.65 -6.51 6.61
N GLU A 67 -1.40 -6.92 6.39
CA GLU A 67 -0.79 -8.09 7.01
C GLU A 67 -0.70 -7.96 8.53
N LYS A 68 -0.36 -6.78 9.05
CA LYS A 68 -0.38 -6.53 10.49
C LYS A 68 -1.80 -6.64 11.04
N LYS A 69 -2.77 -6.00 10.38
CA LYS A 69 -4.19 -6.09 10.79
C LYS A 69 -4.72 -7.52 10.72
N SER A 70 -4.31 -8.32 9.74
CA SER A 70 -4.68 -9.74 9.68
C SER A 70 -3.99 -10.53 10.79
N LYS A 71 -2.70 -10.31 11.06
CA LYS A 71 -1.97 -10.94 12.16
C LYS A 71 -2.58 -10.60 13.52
N TYR A 72 -2.93 -9.35 13.82
CA TYR A 72 -3.61 -9.02 15.08
C TYR A 72 -5.02 -9.64 15.16
N LYS A 73 -5.68 -9.84 14.02
CA LYS A 73 -6.96 -10.58 13.94
C LYS A 73 -6.77 -12.09 14.07
N THR A 74 -5.60 -12.61 13.73
CA THR A 74 -5.23 -14.03 13.82
C THR A 74 -4.52 -14.36 15.14
N GLU A 75 -3.85 -13.43 15.82
CA GLU A 75 -3.25 -13.65 17.15
C GLU A 75 -4.32 -13.75 18.26
N SER A 76 -5.57 -13.42 17.93
CA SER A 76 -6.75 -13.83 18.71
C SER A 76 -7.23 -15.26 18.39
N ILE A 77 -6.57 -15.96 17.48
CA ILE A 77 -6.85 -17.31 16.97
C ILE A 77 -5.50 -18.04 16.69
N SER A 78 -4.76 -18.34 17.76
CA SER A 78 -3.66 -19.32 17.91
C SER A 78 -2.82 -19.75 16.69
N ASP A 79 -1.50 -19.53 16.82
CA ASP A 79 -0.39 -20.41 16.42
C ASP A 79 -0.68 -21.47 15.34
N ASP A 80 -0.31 -21.20 14.08
CA ASP A 80 0.52 -22.09 13.22
C ASP A 80 0.47 -21.68 11.74
N ILE A 81 1.62 -21.86 11.07
CA ILE A 81 1.83 -22.02 9.60
C ILE A 81 2.22 -20.77 8.76
N VAL A 82 3.54 -20.73 8.54
CA VAL A 82 4.29 -20.64 7.25
C VAL A 82 4.52 -19.28 6.57
N SER A 83 5.81 -18.94 6.58
CA SER A 83 6.55 -18.12 5.62
C SER A 83 6.86 -18.92 4.36
N SER A 84 6.44 -18.46 3.17
CA SER A 84 7.32 -18.40 1.97
C SER A 84 6.63 -17.75 0.77
N GLU A 85 7.38 -16.85 0.11
CA GLU A 85 7.33 -16.52 -1.33
C GLU A 85 6.09 -15.82 -1.92
N TYR A 86 6.07 -14.49 -1.90
CA TYR A 86 5.19 -13.69 -2.77
C TYR A 86 5.88 -13.35 -4.10
N SER A 87 5.92 -14.37 -4.96
CA SER A 87 5.95 -14.27 -6.42
C SER A 87 4.51 -14.47 -6.93
N VAL A 88 4.14 -13.90 -8.08
CA VAL A 88 2.85 -14.02 -8.82
C VAL A 88 1.51 -13.58 -8.16
N GLU A 89 1.41 -13.40 -6.84
CA GLU A 89 0.12 -13.15 -6.15
C GLU A 89 -0.53 -11.77 -6.36
N ASP A 90 0.20 -10.82 -6.97
CA ASP A 90 -0.33 -9.51 -7.36
C ASP A 90 -1.53 -9.62 -8.33
N LYS A 91 -1.59 -10.70 -9.12
CA LYS A 91 -2.73 -11.00 -10.01
C LYS A 91 -4.00 -11.37 -9.25
N LEU A 92 -3.92 -11.94 -8.04
CA LEU A 92 -5.08 -12.42 -7.27
C LEU A 92 -5.77 -11.27 -6.51
N VAL A 93 -4.96 -10.33 -6.00
CA VAL A 93 -5.46 -9.09 -5.36
C VAL A 93 -6.28 -8.24 -6.34
N GLN A 94 -5.90 -8.25 -7.63
CA GLN A 94 -6.61 -7.54 -8.70
C GLN A 94 -7.91 -8.24 -9.11
N VAL A 95 -8.01 -9.56 -8.96
CA VAL A 95 -9.24 -10.33 -9.26
C VAL A 95 -10.26 -10.25 -8.12
N VAL A 96 -9.83 -10.35 -6.86
CA VAL A 96 -10.74 -10.27 -5.70
C VAL A 96 -11.31 -8.86 -5.54
N MET A 97 -10.50 -7.81 -5.74
CA MET A 97 -11.02 -6.43 -5.73
C MET A 97 -12.01 -6.14 -6.88
N ASN A 98 -11.91 -6.85 -8.00
CA ASN A 98 -12.86 -6.73 -9.13
C ASN A 98 -14.14 -7.55 -8.91
N ALA A 99 -14.08 -8.67 -8.20
CA ALA A 99 -15.24 -9.55 -7.98
C ALA A 99 -16.24 -9.00 -6.94
N SER A 100 -15.77 -8.34 -5.87
CA SER A 100 -16.66 -7.78 -4.84
C SER A 100 -17.51 -6.59 -5.31
N LYS A 101 -17.20 -6.00 -6.47
CA LYS A 101 -18.00 -4.92 -7.07
C LYS A 101 -19.27 -5.42 -7.79
N TYR A 102 -19.48 -6.74 -7.91
CA TYR A 102 -20.58 -7.33 -8.68
C TYR A 102 -21.57 -8.19 -7.89
N ILE A 103 -21.46 -8.32 -6.55
CA ILE A 103 -22.44 -9.08 -5.71
C ILE A 103 -23.03 -8.22 -4.58
N SER A 104 -23.20 -6.92 -4.81
CA SER A 104 -24.17 -6.11 -4.07
C SER A 104 -25.08 -5.43 -5.07
N LYS A 105 -26.16 -6.14 -5.42
CA LYS A 105 -27.41 -5.56 -5.87
C LYS A 105 -28.55 -6.34 -5.23
#